data_AF-A0A6G2RRA7-F1
#
_entry.id   AF-A0A6G2RRA7-F1
#
_cell.length_a   1.000
_cell.length_b   1.000
_cell.length_c   1.000
_cell.angle_alpha   90.00
_cell.angle_beta   90.00
_cell.angle_gamma   90.00
#
_symmetry.space_group_name_H-M   'P 1'
#
loop_
_entity.id
_entity.type
_entity.pdbx_description
1 polymer ?
#
loop_
_entity_poly.entity_id
_entity_poly.type
_entity_poly.pdbx_seq_one_letter_code
_entity_poly.pdbx_strand_id
1 'polypeptide(L)'
;MPAATWTGRKATAEEAAADISAALGTELGLSEPPLAATLPAESNGVPAGSLLPPRERFSGMPAPTHCFVYVDAQTPRTFELRAAVLSGRSGIRRSLGLGHLLYAVPLTIRPVASPVALSTTSGSTPARFEGDPAPTNRLNNDTHLLETARALTPATAGPDRHHTWQVARRLTIEPLPHGAVLLAQTLHRPTARAWSLGAARVLDFAAGVEAALG
;
A
#
# COMPACT_ATOMS: atom_id res chain seq x y z
N MET A 1 -1.75 1.61 -16.12
CA MET A 1 -2.58 0.77 -15.24
C MET A 1 -1.74 0.25 -14.09
N PRO A 2 -2.28 0.09 -12.87
CA PRO A 2 -1.64 -0.71 -11.83
C PRO A 2 -1.49 -2.14 -12.33
N ALA A 3 -0.31 -2.71 -12.20
CA ALA A 3 -0.01 -4.02 -12.76
C ALA A 3 0.61 -4.88 -11.67
N ALA A 4 0.18 -6.13 -11.53
CA ALA A 4 1.03 -7.12 -10.89
C ALA A 4 2.12 -7.52 -11.89
N THR A 5 3.14 -6.67 -12.07
CA THR A 5 4.29 -7.04 -12.88
C THR A 5 5.05 -8.17 -12.19
N TRP A 6 5.24 -9.25 -12.94
CA TRP A 6 6.19 -10.29 -12.64
C TRP A 6 7.58 -9.72 -12.93
N THR A 7 8.39 -9.46 -11.90
CA THR A 7 9.67 -8.75 -12.05
C THR A 7 10.73 -9.57 -12.79
N GLY A 8 10.48 -10.87 -12.98
CA GLY A 8 10.96 -11.66 -14.12
C GLY A 8 12.46 -11.81 -14.28
N ARG A 9 13.32 -11.37 -13.34
CA ARG A 9 14.77 -11.40 -13.58
C ARG A 9 15.58 -12.26 -12.61
N LYS A 10 15.30 -12.32 -11.31
CA LYS A 10 15.99 -13.22 -10.35
C LYS A 10 15.08 -13.56 -9.15
N ALA A 11 15.34 -14.68 -8.49
CA ALA A 11 14.33 -15.56 -7.91
C ALA A 11 14.53 -15.86 -6.41
N THR A 12 14.98 -14.87 -5.64
CA THR A 12 15.14 -14.99 -4.18
C THR A 12 14.39 -13.89 -3.45
N ALA A 13 14.04 -14.18 -2.19
CA ALA A 13 13.35 -13.21 -1.35
C ALA A 13 14.26 -12.03 -0.98
N GLU A 14 15.57 -12.30 -0.86
CA GLU A 14 16.61 -11.32 -0.56
C GLU A 14 16.78 -10.30 -1.68
N GLU A 15 16.78 -10.76 -2.94
CA GLU A 15 16.80 -9.86 -4.09
C GLU A 15 15.52 -9.01 -4.16
N ALA A 16 14.35 -9.60 -3.88
CA ALA A 16 13.10 -8.84 -3.84
C ALA A 16 13.12 -7.76 -2.74
N ALA A 17 13.68 -8.07 -1.57
CA ALA A 17 13.84 -7.10 -0.48
C ALA A 17 14.80 -5.97 -0.86
N ALA A 18 15.93 -6.29 -1.49
CA ALA A 18 16.90 -5.31 -1.98
C ALA A 18 16.31 -4.40 -3.07
N ASP A 19 15.56 -4.97 -4.02
CA ASP A 19 14.88 -4.21 -5.07
C ASP A 19 13.82 -3.26 -4.50
N ILE A 20 13.02 -3.70 -3.53
CA ILE A 20 12.02 -2.87 -2.83
C ILE A 20 12.72 -1.73 -2.08
N SER A 21 13.78 -2.03 -1.34
CA SER A 21 14.58 -1.04 -0.62
C SER A 21 15.16 0.00 -1.57
N ALA A 22 15.79 -0.42 -2.66
CA ALA A 22 16.36 0.49 -3.67
C ALA A 22 15.30 1.34 -4.37
N ALA A 23 14.12 0.76 -4.67
CA ALA A 23 13.00 1.49 -5.25
C ALA A 23 12.49 2.58 -4.28
N LEU A 24 12.33 2.26 -3.00
CA LEU A 24 11.96 3.26 -1.97
C LEU A 24 13.01 4.35 -1.85
N GLY A 25 14.30 3.99 -1.78
CA GLY A 25 15.39 4.96 -1.71
C GLY A 25 15.37 5.95 -2.88
N THR A 26 15.18 5.44 -4.10
CA THR A 26 15.08 6.26 -5.31
C THR A 26 13.83 7.13 -5.32
N GLU A 27 12.65 6.56 -5.00
CA GLU A 27 11.38 7.28 -5.03
C GLU A 27 11.30 8.41 -4.01
N LEU A 28 11.87 8.19 -2.83
CA LEU A 28 11.81 9.12 -1.71
C LEU A 28 13.02 10.06 -1.66
N GLY A 29 13.96 9.93 -2.60
CA GLY A 29 15.18 10.74 -2.64
C GLY A 29 16.09 10.56 -1.42
N LEU A 30 16.13 9.35 -0.87
CA LEU A 30 16.91 9.05 0.32
C LEU A 30 18.40 8.91 -0.02
N SER A 31 19.26 9.37 0.88
CA SER A 31 20.71 9.16 0.76
C SER A 31 21.09 7.68 0.88
N GLU A 32 20.32 6.92 1.66
CA GLU A 32 20.47 5.49 1.85
C GLU A 32 19.10 4.79 1.75
N PRO A 33 19.01 3.62 1.08
CA PRO A 33 17.80 2.83 1.05
C PRO A 33 17.35 2.39 2.46
N PRO A 34 16.04 2.34 2.76
CA PRO A 34 15.56 1.89 4.06
C PRO A 34 15.77 0.38 4.21
N LEU A 35 16.00 -0.07 5.45
CA LEU A 35 16.19 -1.50 5.73
C LEU A 35 14.90 -2.28 5.43
N ALA A 36 15.06 -3.42 4.76
CA ALA A 36 13.99 -4.33 4.41
C ALA A 36 14.24 -5.70 5.03
N ALA A 37 13.23 -6.26 5.68
CA ALA A 37 13.27 -7.59 6.30
C ALA A 37 12.37 -8.56 5.53
N THR A 38 12.91 -9.72 5.19
CA THR A 38 12.13 -10.82 4.60
C THR A 38 11.43 -11.60 5.71
N LEU A 39 10.13 -11.81 5.55
CA LEU A 39 9.31 -12.61 6.46
C LEU A 39 8.72 -13.83 5.72
N PRO A 40 8.66 -15.01 6.35
CA PRO A 40 8.10 -16.21 5.73
C PRO A 40 6.62 -16.06 5.33
N ALA A 41 6.18 -16.79 4.31
CA ALA A 41 4.79 -16.76 3.83
C ALA A 41 3.76 -17.21 4.87
N GLU A 42 4.15 -18.09 5.79
CA GLU A 42 3.34 -18.64 6.87
C GLU A 42 3.18 -17.67 8.05
N SER A 43 4.02 -16.65 8.14
CA SER A 43 4.00 -15.65 9.21
C SER A 43 2.77 -14.73 9.14
N ASN A 44 2.63 -13.83 10.12
CA ASN A 44 1.64 -12.75 10.07
C ASN A 44 1.99 -11.65 9.05
N GLY A 45 3.16 -11.74 8.40
CA GLY A 45 3.67 -10.77 7.44
C GLY A 45 4.11 -9.44 8.06
N VAL A 46 4.13 -9.32 9.38
CA VAL A 46 4.57 -8.14 10.14
C VAL A 46 5.28 -8.59 11.43
N PRO A 47 6.27 -7.83 11.93
CA PRO A 47 6.87 -8.08 13.23
C PRO A 47 5.94 -7.69 14.38
N ALA A 48 6.27 -8.10 15.61
CA ALA A 48 5.55 -7.66 16.81
C ALA A 48 5.72 -6.14 17.00
N GLY A 49 4.63 -5.44 17.36
CA GLY A 49 4.63 -3.99 17.56
C GLY A 49 4.41 -3.15 16.30
N SER A 50 4.31 -3.78 15.12
CA SER A 50 3.98 -3.12 13.86
C SER A 50 2.59 -2.45 13.91
N LEU A 51 2.48 -1.28 13.28
CA LEU A 51 1.21 -0.58 13.04
C LEU A 51 0.35 -1.24 11.97
N LEU A 52 0.95 -2.10 11.14
CA LEU A 52 0.24 -2.81 10.09
C LEU A 52 -0.58 -3.96 10.69
N PRO A 53 -1.83 -4.16 10.23
CA PRO A 53 -2.63 -5.31 10.65
C PRO A 53 -2.00 -6.62 10.19
N PRO A 54 -2.21 -7.73 10.91
CA PRO A 54 -1.71 -9.05 10.51
C PRO A 54 -2.27 -9.45 9.14
N ARG A 55 -1.60 -10.38 8.45
CA ARG A 55 -2.01 -10.80 7.11
C ARG A 55 -3.45 -11.32 7.11
N GLU A 56 -4.17 -10.99 6.05
CA GLU A 56 -5.46 -11.62 5.77
C GLU A 56 -5.24 -13.07 5.35
N ARG A 57 -6.19 -13.95 5.72
CA ARG A 57 -6.14 -15.37 5.32
C ARG A 57 -6.35 -15.56 3.81
N PHE A 58 -7.09 -14.65 3.18
CA PHE A 58 -7.36 -14.65 1.74
C PHE A 58 -6.96 -13.31 1.18
N SER A 59 -5.89 -13.26 0.38
CA SER A 59 -5.40 -12.00 -0.19
C SER A 59 -6.18 -11.55 -1.43
N GLY A 60 -7.04 -12.40 -1.99
CA GLY A 60 -7.69 -12.17 -3.29
C GLY A 60 -6.74 -12.18 -4.49
N MET A 61 -5.45 -12.42 -4.28
CA MET A 61 -4.47 -12.48 -5.36
C MET A 61 -4.49 -13.85 -6.06
N PRO A 62 -4.30 -13.88 -7.39
CA PRO A 62 -4.39 -15.12 -8.17
C PRO A 62 -3.20 -16.07 -7.97
N ALA A 63 -2.19 -15.67 -7.20
CA ALA A 63 -0.95 -16.41 -7.01
C ALA A 63 -0.60 -16.55 -5.51
N PRO A 64 0.01 -17.67 -5.09
CA PRO A 64 0.41 -17.88 -3.71
C PRO A 64 1.50 -16.90 -3.28
N THR A 65 1.43 -16.44 -2.03
CA THR A 65 2.48 -15.63 -1.41
C THR A 65 3.73 -16.47 -1.17
N HIS A 66 4.86 -16.01 -1.69
CA HIS A 66 6.18 -16.59 -1.50
C HIS A 66 6.82 -16.16 -0.17
N CYS A 67 6.75 -14.87 0.13
CA CYS A 67 7.23 -14.24 1.34
C CYS A 67 6.58 -12.85 1.48
N PHE A 68 6.84 -12.19 2.59
CA PHE A 68 6.58 -10.76 2.73
C PHE A 68 7.91 -10.01 2.85
N VAL A 69 7.95 -8.79 2.34
CA VAL A 69 9.01 -7.84 2.62
C VAL A 69 8.41 -6.75 3.51
N TYR A 70 8.99 -6.59 4.69
CA TYR A 70 8.62 -5.56 5.65
C TYR A 70 9.67 -4.45 5.67
N VAL A 71 9.23 -3.20 5.64
CA VAL A 71 10.07 -2.01 5.77
C VAL A 71 9.49 -1.14 6.87
N ASP A 72 10.37 -0.65 7.75
CA ASP A 72 10.09 0.40 8.73
C ASP A 72 11.04 1.55 8.42
N ALA A 73 10.48 2.67 7.96
CA ALA A 73 11.23 3.83 7.52
C ALA A 73 10.84 5.04 8.35
N GLN A 74 11.83 5.83 8.76
CA GLN A 74 11.64 7.04 9.57
C GLN A 74 11.73 8.34 8.75
N THR A 75 12.28 8.25 7.52
CA THR A 75 12.51 9.38 6.62
C THR A 75 11.90 9.14 5.23
N PRO A 76 11.37 10.16 4.54
CA PRO A 76 11.25 11.57 4.98
C PRO A 76 10.17 11.76 6.05
N ARG A 77 9.39 10.72 6.32
CA ARG A 77 8.35 10.62 7.33
C ARG A 77 8.29 9.19 7.83
N THR A 78 7.88 8.97 9.07
CA THR A 78 7.64 7.62 9.59
C THR A 78 6.55 6.90 8.79
N PHE A 79 6.86 5.69 8.32
CA PHE A 79 5.88 4.76 7.77
C PHE A 79 6.38 3.32 7.86
N GLU A 80 5.44 2.39 7.88
CA GLU A 80 5.71 0.98 7.66
C GLU A 80 5.14 0.53 6.30
N LEU A 81 5.79 -0.42 5.66
CA LEU A 81 5.32 -1.05 4.43
C LEU A 81 5.44 -2.58 4.56
N ARG A 82 4.34 -3.29 4.28
CA ARG A 82 4.35 -4.71 3.96
C ARG A 82 4.07 -4.91 2.48
N ALA A 83 5.03 -5.49 1.78
CA ALA A 83 4.89 -5.94 0.41
C ALA A 83 4.69 -7.46 0.38
N ALA A 84 3.62 -7.93 -0.26
CA ALA A 84 3.45 -9.35 -0.55
C ALA A 84 4.26 -9.73 -1.79
N VAL A 85 5.16 -10.69 -1.68
CA VAL A 85 5.87 -11.26 -2.85
C VAL A 85 5.15 -12.52 -3.27
N LEU A 86 4.78 -12.62 -4.54
CA LEU A 86 4.00 -13.72 -5.11
C LEU A 86 4.90 -14.67 -5.89
N SER A 87 4.67 -15.96 -5.74
CA SER A 87 5.30 -16.99 -6.57
C SER A 87 4.53 -17.18 -7.88
N GLY A 88 5.23 -17.23 -9.01
CA GLY A 88 4.62 -17.60 -10.28
C GLY A 88 5.64 -17.99 -11.33
N ARG A 89 5.24 -17.84 -12.59
CA ARG A 89 6.02 -18.27 -13.75
C ARG A 89 6.01 -17.21 -14.83
N SER A 90 7.17 -16.99 -15.44
CA SER A 90 7.34 -16.24 -16.68
C SER A 90 7.89 -17.22 -17.73
N GLY A 91 7.01 -17.67 -18.62
CA GLY A 91 7.29 -18.82 -19.49
C GLY A 91 7.59 -20.09 -18.69
N ILE A 92 8.75 -20.71 -18.94
CA ILE A 92 9.19 -21.93 -18.25
C ILE A 92 9.94 -21.67 -16.93
N ARG A 93 10.28 -20.41 -16.61
CA ARG A 93 11.10 -20.07 -15.44
C ARG A 93 10.21 -19.62 -14.28
N ARG A 94 10.61 -19.97 -13.05
CA ARG A 94 10.03 -19.38 -11.84
C ARG A 94 10.30 -17.88 -11.85
N SER A 95 9.28 -17.10 -11.52
CA SER A 95 9.37 -15.65 -11.35
C SER A 95 8.68 -15.24 -10.06
N LEU A 96 9.24 -14.23 -9.41
CA LEU A 96 8.56 -13.52 -8.35
C LEU A 96 7.80 -12.34 -8.94
N GLY A 97 6.61 -12.11 -8.43
CA GLY A 97 5.80 -10.93 -8.71
C GLY A 97 5.58 -10.16 -7.43
N LEU A 98 5.28 -8.87 -7.56
CA LEU A 98 4.86 -8.07 -6.43
C LEU A 98 3.33 -8.10 -6.34
N GLY A 99 2.81 -8.25 -5.13
CA GLY A 99 1.39 -8.31 -4.82
C GLY A 99 0.90 -6.99 -4.24
N HIS A 100 0.01 -7.09 -3.24
CA HIS A 100 -0.44 -5.90 -2.50
C HIS A 100 0.72 -5.26 -1.73
N LEU A 101 0.71 -3.94 -1.73
CA LEU A 101 1.50 -3.09 -0.85
C LEU A 101 0.56 -2.55 0.23
N LEU A 102 0.85 -2.80 1.50
CA LEU A 102 0.09 -2.22 2.59
C LEU A 102 1.00 -1.26 3.35
N TYR A 103 0.66 0.02 3.31
CA TYR A 103 1.33 1.07 4.05
C TYR A 103 0.59 1.38 5.34
N ALA A 104 1.34 1.66 6.40
CA ALA A 104 0.85 2.29 7.62
C ALA A 104 1.63 3.59 7.85
N VAL A 105 0.93 4.73 7.87
CA VAL A 105 1.53 6.05 8.07
C VAL A 105 0.92 6.68 9.31
N PRO A 106 1.68 6.87 10.40
CA PRO A 106 1.24 7.65 11.55
C PRO A 106 0.83 9.08 11.12
N LEU A 107 -0.33 9.51 11.62
CA LEU A 107 -0.87 10.84 11.42
C LEU A 107 -0.79 11.64 12.72
N THR A 108 -0.27 12.85 12.63
CA THR A 108 -0.15 13.83 13.71
C THR A 108 -1.39 14.72 13.74
N ILE A 109 -2.54 14.10 13.96
CA ILE A 109 -3.86 14.75 14.07
C ILE A 109 -4.44 14.55 15.45
N ARG A 110 -5.51 15.28 15.77
CA ARG A 110 -6.33 14.97 16.94
C ARG A 110 -6.84 13.53 16.83
N PRO A 111 -6.86 12.75 17.93
CA PRO A 111 -7.38 11.39 17.90
C PRO A 111 -8.79 11.37 17.31
N VAL A 112 -9.00 10.49 16.33
CA VAL A 112 -10.33 10.18 15.81
C VAL A 112 -11.03 9.22 16.77
N ALA A 113 -12.34 9.37 16.96
CA ALA A 113 -13.07 8.53 17.91
C ALA A 113 -13.37 7.13 17.35
N SER A 114 -13.50 7.02 16.02
CA SER A 114 -13.80 5.78 15.32
C SER A 114 -13.10 5.71 13.96
N PRO A 115 -12.94 4.51 13.38
CA PRO A 115 -12.33 4.37 12.07
C PRO A 115 -13.09 5.13 10.98
N VAL A 116 -12.34 5.75 10.07
CA VAL A 116 -12.86 6.37 8.85
C VAL A 116 -12.33 5.60 7.65
N ALA A 117 -13.20 5.19 6.73
CA ALA A 117 -12.83 4.34 5.59
C ALA A 117 -13.30 4.94 4.27
N LEU A 118 -12.49 4.84 3.22
CA LEU A 118 -12.96 5.11 1.87
C LEU A 118 -13.85 3.96 1.41
N SER A 119 -15.09 4.27 1.02
CA SER A 119 -16.05 3.29 0.56
C SER A 119 -15.68 2.69 -0.79
N THR A 120 -16.25 1.52 -1.06
CA THR A 120 -16.17 0.91 -2.39
C THR A 120 -17.09 1.67 -3.35
N THR A 121 -16.65 1.84 -4.59
CA THR A 121 -17.51 2.42 -5.63
C THR A 121 -18.65 1.45 -5.90
N SER A 122 -19.90 1.90 -5.77
CA SER A 122 -21.09 1.10 -6.04
C SER A 122 -21.92 1.77 -7.14
N GLY A 123 -21.97 1.13 -8.31
CA GLY A 123 -22.68 1.63 -9.49
C GLY A 123 -22.16 3.01 -9.94
N SER A 124 -23.06 3.99 -10.00
CA SER A 124 -22.76 5.37 -10.40
C SER A 124 -22.25 6.25 -9.25
N THR A 125 -22.25 5.76 -8.00
CA THR A 125 -21.87 6.59 -6.84
C THR A 125 -20.35 6.58 -6.66
N PRO A 126 -19.69 7.74 -6.75
CA PRO A 126 -18.25 7.82 -6.51
C PRO A 126 -17.94 7.50 -5.04
N ALA A 127 -16.85 6.76 -4.80
CA ALA A 127 -16.38 6.41 -3.45
C ALA A 127 -16.20 7.65 -2.55
N ARG A 128 -16.61 7.57 -1.28
CA ARG A 128 -16.54 8.65 -0.28
C ARG A 128 -15.98 8.11 1.03
N PHE A 129 -15.50 8.97 1.91
CA PHE A 129 -15.16 8.57 3.27
C PHE A 129 -16.44 8.37 4.09
N GLU A 130 -16.48 7.25 4.80
CA GLU A 130 -17.55 6.80 5.70
C GLU A 130 -16.98 6.57 7.11
N GLY A 131 -17.81 6.74 8.14
CA GLY A 131 -17.38 6.71 9.54
C GLY A 131 -17.94 7.89 10.33
N ASP A 132 -17.15 8.43 11.26
CA ASP A 132 -17.53 9.60 12.06
C ASP A 132 -17.86 10.82 11.16
N PRO A 133 -19.03 11.47 11.32
CA PRO A 133 -19.43 12.63 10.53
C PRO A 133 -18.42 13.79 10.53
N ALA A 134 -17.76 14.06 11.66
CA ALA A 134 -16.86 15.21 11.76
C ALA A 134 -15.64 15.11 10.82
N PRO A 135 -14.81 14.05 10.86
CA PRO A 135 -13.71 13.88 9.93
C PRO A 135 -14.19 13.57 8.51
N THR A 136 -15.23 12.75 8.33
CA THR A 136 -15.70 12.39 6.98
C THR A 136 -16.21 13.58 6.19
N ASN A 137 -16.93 14.53 6.82
CA ASN A 137 -17.38 15.75 6.15
C ASN A 137 -16.20 16.60 5.65
N ARG A 138 -15.14 16.74 6.45
CA ARG A 138 -13.95 17.51 6.05
C ARG A 138 -13.24 16.84 4.88
N LEU A 139 -12.99 15.53 4.97
CA LEU A 139 -12.32 14.77 3.92
C LEU A 139 -13.13 14.74 2.61
N ASN A 140 -14.45 14.62 2.71
CA ASN A 140 -15.33 14.56 1.53
C ASN A 140 -15.55 15.93 0.87
N ASN A 141 -15.33 17.03 1.59
CA ASN A 141 -15.38 18.39 1.04
C ASN A 141 -14.11 18.75 0.24
N ASP A 142 -13.01 18.04 0.46
CA ASP A 142 -11.79 18.18 -0.34
C ASP A 142 -11.84 17.22 -1.54
N THR A 143 -12.29 17.74 -2.69
CA THR A 143 -12.40 16.97 -3.93
C THR A 143 -11.04 16.42 -4.40
N HIS A 144 -9.96 17.18 -4.24
CA HIS A 144 -8.63 16.77 -4.68
C HIS A 144 -8.11 15.62 -3.81
N LEU A 145 -8.32 15.69 -2.50
CA LEU A 145 -7.99 14.62 -1.58
C LEU A 145 -8.77 13.34 -1.91
N LEU A 146 -10.07 13.48 -2.21
CA LEU A 146 -10.93 12.35 -2.55
C LEU A 146 -10.54 11.68 -3.89
N GLU A 147 -10.16 12.47 -4.89
CA GLU A 147 -9.62 11.95 -6.16
C GLU A 147 -8.29 11.22 -5.94
N THR A 148 -7.41 11.79 -5.11
CA THR A 148 -6.13 11.18 -4.75
C THR A 148 -6.34 9.85 -4.01
N ALA A 149 -7.26 9.80 -3.05
CA ALA A 149 -7.64 8.61 -2.31
C ALA A 149 -8.10 7.45 -3.24
N ARG A 150 -8.96 7.78 -4.22
CA ARG A 150 -9.43 6.82 -5.23
C ARG A 150 -8.30 6.35 -6.14
N ALA A 151 -7.42 7.26 -6.55
CA ALA A 151 -6.29 6.94 -7.41
C ALA A 151 -5.25 6.06 -6.71
N LEU A 152 -5.07 6.19 -5.38
CA LEU A 152 -4.15 5.39 -4.58
C LEU A 152 -4.59 3.94 -4.39
N THR A 153 -5.90 3.71 -4.31
CA THR A 153 -6.49 2.39 -4.01
C THR A 153 -7.24 1.83 -5.21
N PRO A 154 -6.55 1.43 -6.28
CA PRO A 154 -7.21 0.90 -7.46
C PRO A 154 -8.04 -0.35 -7.11
N ALA A 155 -9.23 -0.48 -7.72
CA ALA A 155 -10.10 -1.64 -7.56
C ALA A 155 -9.69 -2.81 -8.45
N THR A 156 -8.87 -2.55 -9.48
CA THR A 156 -8.49 -3.52 -10.49
C THR A 156 -6.99 -3.51 -10.73
N ALA A 157 -6.47 -4.69 -11.04
CA ALA A 157 -5.08 -4.91 -11.41
C ALA A 157 -5.01 -5.77 -12.67
N GLY A 158 -4.01 -5.54 -13.52
CA GLY A 158 -3.79 -6.38 -14.70
C GLY A 158 -2.61 -5.91 -15.53
N PRO A 159 -1.96 -6.79 -16.31
CA PRO A 159 -0.93 -6.40 -17.27
C PRO A 159 -1.48 -5.45 -18.35
N ASP A 160 -2.76 -5.59 -18.70
CA ASP A 160 -3.45 -4.75 -19.66
C ASP A 160 -4.95 -4.66 -19.35
N ARG A 161 -5.69 -3.89 -20.15
CA ARG A 161 -7.12 -3.64 -19.97
C ARG A 161 -8.01 -4.86 -20.19
N HIS A 162 -7.52 -5.89 -20.88
CA HIS A 162 -8.26 -7.11 -21.22
C HIS A 162 -8.03 -8.22 -20.19
N HIS A 163 -6.90 -8.18 -19.48
CA HIS A 163 -6.51 -9.16 -18.47
C HIS A 163 -6.49 -8.52 -17.09
N THR A 164 -7.66 -8.11 -16.58
CA THR A 164 -7.75 -7.52 -15.22
C THR A 164 -8.49 -8.42 -14.25
N TRP A 165 -8.13 -8.33 -12.97
CA TRP A 165 -8.86 -8.93 -11.86
C TRP A 165 -9.17 -7.87 -10.80
N GLN A 166 -10.20 -8.14 -9.98
CA GLN A 166 -10.55 -7.31 -8.84
C GLN A 166 -9.53 -7.52 -7.72
N VAL A 167 -9.13 -6.43 -7.08
CA VAL A 167 -8.24 -6.45 -5.92
C VAL A 167 -8.94 -5.84 -4.71
N ALA A 168 -8.61 -6.35 -3.53
CA ALA A 168 -9.11 -5.76 -2.29
C ALA A 168 -8.61 -4.31 -2.17
N ARG A 169 -9.53 -3.41 -1.78
CA ARG A 169 -9.23 -2.00 -1.54
C ARG A 169 -9.27 -1.74 -0.05
N ARG A 170 -8.28 -1.01 0.44
CA ARG A 170 -8.29 -0.49 1.80
C ARG A 170 -7.67 0.89 1.82
N LEU A 171 -8.44 1.87 2.28
CA LEU A 171 -7.94 3.17 2.70
C LEU A 171 -8.68 3.51 3.98
N THR A 172 -8.04 3.32 5.13
CA THR A 172 -8.65 3.53 6.44
C THR A 172 -7.79 4.45 7.29
N ILE A 173 -8.42 5.30 8.08
CA ILE A 173 -7.80 6.07 9.15
C ILE A 173 -8.29 5.42 10.44
N GLU A 174 -7.40 4.77 11.16
CA GLU A 174 -7.71 4.04 12.39
C GLU A 174 -7.23 4.83 13.61
N PRO A 175 -8.02 4.86 14.70
CA PRO A 175 -7.64 5.55 15.93
C PRO A 175 -6.41 4.89 16.57
N LEU A 176 -5.49 5.71 17.07
CA LEU A 176 -4.41 5.30 17.96
C LEU A 176 -4.51 6.09 19.28
N PRO A 177 -3.97 5.56 20.40
CA PRO A 177 -4.00 6.26 21.70
C PRO A 177 -3.47 7.70 21.65
N HIS A 178 -2.54 8.00 20.74
CA HIS A 178 -1.87 9.30 20.61
C HIS A 178 -2.01 9.92 19.22
N GLY A 179 -3.03 9.55 18.44
CA GLY A 179 -3.25 10.10 17.10
C GLY A 179 -4.10 9.18 16.23
N ALA A 180 -3.68 8.97 14.99
CA ALA A 180 -4.29 8.01 14.09
C ALA A 180 -3.23 7.37 13.19
N VAL A 181 -3.60 6.28 12.53
CA VAL A 181 -2.80 5.66 11.47
C VAL A 181 -3.59 5.61 10.18
N LEU A 182 -2.98 6.09 9.10
CA LEU A 182 -3.47 5.84 7.76
C LEU A 182 -3.00 4.47 7.30
N LEU A 183 -3.92 3.57 6.99
CA LEU A 183 -3.66 2.32 6.31
C LEU A 183 -4.07 2.43 4.85
N ALA A 184 -3.12 2.22 3.93
CA ALA A 184 -3.35 2.28 2.50
C ALA A 184 -2.88 1.00 1.82
N GLN A 185 -3.84 0.22 1.29
CA GLN A 185 -3.55 -0.93 0.44
C GLN A 185 -3.52 -0.48 -1.03
N THR A 186 -2.35 -0.57 -1.62
CA THR A 186 -2.07 -0.14 -2.99
C THR A 186 -1.43 -1.27 -3.79
N LEU A 187 -1.10 -0.95 -5.04
CA LEU A 187 -0.36 -1.80 -5.95
C LEU A 187 0.80 -1.01 -6.52
N HIS A 188 1.88 -1.71 -6.85
CA HIS A 188 2.93 -1.11 -7.64
C HIS A 188 2.44 -0.77 -9.05
N ARG A 189 3.16 0.17 -9.67
CA ARG A 189 2.83 0.69 -10.99
C ARG A 189 4.02 0.46 -11.93
N PRO A 190 3.79 0.01 -13.16
CA PRO A 190 4.86 0.01 -14.16
C PRO A 190 5.29 1.45 -14.45
N THR A 191 6.59 1.66 -14.61
CA THR A 191 7.17 2.93 -15.07
C THR A 191 7.92 2.69 -16.37
N ALA A 192 8.34 3.76 -17.05
CA ALA A 192 9.09 3.63 -18.31
C ALA A 192 10.42 2.86 -18.14
N ARG A 193 10.98 2.82 -16.93
CA ARG A 193 12.29 2.21 -16.64
C ARG A 193 12.20 0.96 -15.78
N ALA A 194 11.17 0.82 -14.94
CA ALA A 194 10.99 -0.32 -14.04
C ALA A 194 9.55 -0.37 -13.51
N TRP A 195 9.38 -0.21 -12.21
CA TRP A 195 8.13 -0.11 -11.49
C TRP A 195 8.29 0.86 -10.33
N SER A 196 7.17 1.25 -9.73
CA SER A 196 7.10 2.15 -8.60
C SER A 196 6.17 1.61 -7.52
N LEU A 197 6.59 1.72 -6.25
CA LEU A 197 5.81 1.41 -5.06
C LEU A 197 4.81 2.52 -4.72
N GLY A 198 5.02 3.71 -5.27
CA GLY A 198 4.16 4.88 -5.08
C GLY A 198 4.26 5.46 -3.67
N ALA A 199 5.37 5.24 -2.97
CA ALA A 199 5.54 5.62 -1.57
C ALA A 199 5.35 7.13 -1.38
N ALA A 200 5.99 7.95 -2.22
CA ALA A 200 5.83 9.41 -2.20
C ALA A 200 4.37 9.84 -2.25
N ARG A 201 3.56 9.22 -3.13
CA ARG A 201 2.13 9.55 -3.26
C ARG A 201 1.31 9.17 -2.03
N VAL A 202 1.69 8.09 -1.34
CA VAL A 202 1.04 7.68 -0.09
C VAL A 202 1.38 8.67 1.02
N LEU A 203 2.65 9.10 1.12
CA LEU A 203 3.09 10.08 2.11
C LEU A 203 2.51 11.47 1.86
N ASP A 204 2.45 11.93 0.61
CA ASP A 204 1.81 13.20 0.21
C ASP A 204 0.32 13.18 0.56
N PHE A 205 -0.35 12.06 0.31
CA PHE A 205 -1.75 11.88 0.68
C PHE A 205 -1.95 11.90 2.21
N ALA A 206 -1.05 11.28 2.98
CA ALA A 206 -1.08 11.35 4.44
C ALA A 206 -0.97 12.80 4.92
N ALA A 207 -0.06 13.60 4.34
CA ALA A 207 0.06 15.02 4.65
C ALA A 207 -1.22 15.81 4.27
N GLY A 208 -1.86 15.47 3.15
CA GLY A 208 -3.15 16.05 2.77
C GLY A 208 -4.27 15.71 3.75
N VAL A 209 -4.32 14.46 4.25
CA VAL A 209 -5.26 14.05 5.30
C VAL A 209 -5.02 14.84 6.59
N GLU A 210 -3.77 15.04 6.99
CA GLU A 210 -3.45 15.87 8.16
C GLU A 210 -3.91 17.31 7.99
N ALA A 211 -3.66 17.91 6.83
CA ALA A 211 -4.09 19.28 6.54
C ALA A 211 -5.63 19.42 6.56
N ALA A 212 -6.37 18.39 6.15
CA ALA A 212 -7.83 18.39 6.16
C ALA A 212 -8.44 18.16 7.56
N LEU A 213 -7.74 17.44 8.44
CA LEU A 213 -8.26 17.00 9.74
C LEU A 213 -7.69 17.75 10.95
N GLY A 214 -6.53 18.39 10.82
CA GLY A 214 -5.83 19.16 11.85
C GLY A 214 -6.45 20.51 12.13
#